data_AF-A0A941SPM8-F1
#
_entry.id   AF-A0A941SPM8-F1
#
_cell.length_a   1.000
_cell.length_b   1.000
_cell.length_c   1.000
_cell.angle_alpha   90.00
_cell.angle_beta   90.00
_cell.angle_gamma   90.00
#
_symmetry.space_group_name_H-M   'P 1'
#
loop_
_entity.id
_entity.type
_entity.pdbx_description
1 polymer ?
#
loop_
_entity_poly.entity_id
_entity_poly.type
_entity_poly.pdbx_seq_one_letter_code
_entity_poly.pdbx_strand_id
1 'polypeptide(L)'
;MPVCHFKRANSSQIFKGQANYGYCASKEEIYYSFKGNVMINSEGVITQITATAANVDERHSFWDLTPGIRGDVIADKGLIGVDFQQELRYFAQINLQTAAKTNMKETRSKDY
;
A
#
# COMPACT_ATOMS: atom_id res chain seq x y z
N MET A 1 -10.51 -2.64 -4.30
CA MET A 1 -11.43 -3.75 -4.60
C MET A 1 -12.81 -3.47 -4.01
N PRO A 2 -13.76 -2.95 -4.80
CA PRO A 2 -15.09 -2.59 -4.32
C PRO A 2 -15.91 -3.83 -3.94
N VAL A 3 -16.45 -3.85 -2.72
CA VAL A 3 -17.49 -4.81 -2.30
C VAL A 3 -18.84 -4.33 -2.82
N CYS A 4 -19.15 -3.05 -2.62
CA CYS A 4 -20.33 -2.42 -3.19
C CYS A 4 -20.20 -0.88 -3.29
N HIS A 5 -21.12 -0.27 -4.05
CA HIS A 5 -21.29 1.18 -4.10
C HIS A 5 -21.85 1.74 -2.78
N PHE A 6 -21.54 3.01 -2.50
CA PHE A 6 -22.00 3.74 -1.31
C PHE A 6 -23.50 3.56 -1.00
N LYS A 7 -24.37 3.62 -2.02
CA LYS A 7 -25.83 3.47 -1.87
C LYS A 7 -26.25 2.14 -1.23
N ARG A 8 -25.46 1.07 -1.37
CA ARG A 8 -25.74 -0.26 -0.77
C ARG A 8 -24.90 -0.56 0.47
N ALA A 9 -23.92 0.28 0.78
CA ALA A 9 -22.98 0.01 1.86
C ALA A 9 -23.67 -0.15 3.22
N ASN A 10 -24.67 0.70 3.51
CA ASN A 10 -25.37 0.68 4.80
C ASN A 10 -26.19 -0.60 5.03
N SER A 11 -26.74 -1.20 3.98
CA SER A 11 -27.54 -2.44 4.09
C SER A 11 -26.72 -3.71 3.87
N SER A 12 -25.51 -3.61 3.33
CA SER A 12 -24.63 -4.74 3.08
C SER A 12 -24.18 -5.40 4.39
N GLN A 13 -24.43 -6.70 4.53
CA GLN A 13 -23.84 -7.52 5.60
C GLN A 13 -22.53 -8.18 5.17
N ILE A 14 -22.20 -8.14 3.87
CA ILE A 14 -20.99 -8.77 3.34
C ILE A 14 -19.77 -7.97 3.80
N PHE A 15 -18.82 -8.66 4.44
CA PHE A 15 -17.58 -8.11 5.02
C PHE A 15 -17.81 -6.98 6.05
N LYS A 16 -18.97 -6.97 6.72
CA LYS A 16 -19.28 -6.00 7.78
C LYS A 16 -18.22 -6.05 8.89
N GLY A 17 -17.68 -4.89 9.23
CA GLY A 17 -16.58 -4.75 10.20
C GLY A 17 -15.19 -5.10 9.66
N GLN A 18 -15.08 -5.57 8.42
CA GLN A 18 -13.81 -5.92 7.78
C GLN A 18 -13.46 -4.97 6.63
N ALA A 19 -14.43 -4.65 5.77
CA ALA A 19 -14.29 -3.61 4.75
C ALA A 19 -14.67 -2.23 5.32
N ASN A 20 -14.24 -1.17 4.66
CA ASN A 20 -14.62 0.19 5.03
C ASN A 20 -14.75 1.09 3.80
N TYR A 21 -15.28 2.29 4.01
CA TYR A 21 -15.40 3.30 2.97
C TYR A 21 -14.02 3.75 2.49
N GLY A 22 -13.86 3.82 1.18
CA GLY A 22 -12.69 4.37 0.50
C GLY A 22 -13.14 5.24 -0.66
N TYR A 23 -12.35 6.27 -0.95
CA TYR A 23 -12.59 7.18 -2.07
C TYR A 23 -11.72 6.81 -3.26
N CYS A 24 -12.33 6.69 -4.43
CA CYS A 24 -11.64 6.44 -5.69
C CYS A 24 -11.57 7.74 -6.49
N ALA A 25 -10.43 8.41 -6.46
CA ALA A 25 -10.24 9.69 -7.13
C ALA A 25 -10.48 9.63 -8.65
N SER A 26 -10.10 8.52 -9.31
CA SER A 26 -10.29 8.36 -10.75
C SER A 26 -11.76 8.28 -11.17
N LYS A 27 -12.66 7.96 -10.25
CA LYS A 27 -14.10 7.85 -10.49
C LYS A 27 -14.90 8.90 -9.72
N GLU A 28 -14.21 9.72 -8.92
CA GLU A 28 -14.80 10.68 -7.99
C GLU A 28 -15.89 10.08 -7.07
N GLU A 29 -15.72 8.81 -6.67
CA GLU A 29 -16.78 8.04 -6.01
C GLU A 29 -16.30 7.35 -4.73
N ILE A 30 -17.23 7.19 -3.77
CA ILE A 30 -17.02 6.45 -2.52
C ILE A 30 -17.51 5.01 -2.68
N TYR A 31 -16.68 4.06 -2.27
CA TYR A 31 -16.97 2.62 -2.29
C TYR A 31 -16.77 2.01 -0.91
N TYR A 32 -17.62 1.04 -0.56
CA TYR A 32 -17.34 0.14 0.56
C TYR A 32 -16.43 -0.97 0.04
N SER A 33 -15.18 -1.01 0.50
CA SER A 33 -14.13 -1.72 -0.21
C SER A 33 -12.94 -2.13 0.66
N PHE A 34 -12.10 -2.98 0.07
CA PHE A 34 -10.75 -3.27 0.52
C PHE A 34 -9.73 -2.60 -0.42
N LYS A 35 -8.54 -2.34 0.08
CA LYS A 35 -7.33 -2.12 -0.71
C LYS A 35 -6.39 -3.31 -0.56
N GLY A 36 -5.76 -3.70 -1.65
CA GLY A 36 -4.84 -4.82 -1.68
C GLY A 36 -3.45 -4.36 -2.07
N ASN A 37 -2.43 -4.99 -1.49
CA ASN A 37 -1.05 -4.79 -1.87
C ASN A 37 -0.46 -6.14 -2.26
N VAL A 38 0.38 -6.14 -3.28
CA VAL A 38 1.03 -7.34 -3.83
C VAL A 38 2.52 -7.08 -3.90
N MET A 39 3.31 -8.06 -3.48
CA MET A 39 4.75 -8.06 -3.63
C MET A 39 5.16 -9.08 -4.68
N ILE A 40 6.07 -8.68 -5.56
CA ILE A 40 6.54 -9.49 -6.69
C ILE A 40 8.07 -9.43 -6.67
N ASN A 41 8.72 -10.57 -6.91
CA ASN A 41 10.17 -10.62 -7.08
C ASN A 41 10.60 -10.15 -8.49
N SER A 42 11.90 -10.06 -8.73
CA SER A 42 12.45 -9.65 -10.04
C SER A 42 12.14 -10.59 -11.20
N GLU A 43 11.72 -11.83 -10.92
CA GLU A 43 11.32 -12.83 -11.91
C GLU A 43 9.82 -12.74 -12.26
N GLY A 44 9.08 -11.83 -11.62
CA GLY A 44 7.64 -11.68 -11.82
C GLY A 44 6.77 -12.62 -10.99
N VAL A 45 7.35 -13.34 -10.02
CA VAL A 45 6.62 -14.24 -9.12
C VAL A 45 6.05 -13.45 -7.95
N ILE A 46 4.75 -13.63 -7.70
CA ILE A 46 4.08 -13.06 -6.52
C ILE A 46 4.60 -13.77 -5.27
N THR A 47 5.23 -13.03 -4.36
CA THR A 47 5.78 -13.57 -3.12
C THR A 47 4.85 -13.36 -1.94
N GLN A 48 4.11 -12.26 -1.90
CA GLN A 48 3.18 -11.93 -0.82
C GLN A 48 1.97 -11.13 -1.31
N ILE A 49 0.84 -11.27 -0.62
CA ILE A 49 -0.40 -10.51 -0.85
C ILE A 49 -1.01 -10.16 0.50
N THR A 50 -1.51 -8.93 0.64
CA THR A 50 -2.34 -8.51 1.78
C THR A 50 -3.54 -7.70 1.30
N ALA A 51 -4.61 -7.71 2.08
CA ALA A 51 -5.78 -6.88 1.85
C ALA A 51 -6.26 -6.27 3.16
N THR A 52 -6.46 -4.96 3.18
CA THR A 52 -6.96 -4.21 4.34
C THR A 52 -8.16 -3.35 3.95
N ALA A 53 -8.91 -2.89 4.94
CA ALA A 53 -10.02 -1.97 4.69
C ALA A 53 -9.54 -0.73 3.93
N ALA A 54 -10.36 -0.20 3.02
CA ALA A 54 -9.90 0.83 2.08
C ALA A 54 -9.33 2.11 2.74
N ASN A 55 -9.78 2.44 3.95
CA ASN A 55 -9.32 3.63 4.69
C ASN A 55 -7.95 3.46 5.36
N VAL A 56 -7.36 2.27 5.40
CA VAL A 56 -6.29 1.88 6.35
C VAL A 56 -4.90 2.52 6.23
N ASP A 57 -4.55 3.52 5.43
CA ASP A 57 -3.11 3.81 5.11
C ASP A 57 -2.31 2.58 4.60
N GLU A 58 -1.63 2.74 3.47
CA GLU A 58 -0.94 1.65 2.79
C GLU A 58 0.30 1.18 3.55
N ARG A 59 0.93 2.10 4.31
CA ARG A 59 2.15 1.83 5.10
C ARG A 59 1.89 0.85 6.24
N HIS A 60 0.69 0.86 6.81
CA HIS A 60 0.31 -0.10 7.84
C HIS A 60 0.18 -1.51 7.25
N SER A 61 -0.53 -1.63 6.13
CA SER A 61 -0.66 -2.92 5.43
C SER A 61 0.64 -3.45 4.85
N PHE A 62 1.62 -2.59 4.57
CA PHE A 62 2.90 -3.02 4.01
C PHE A 62 3.67 -3.96 4.96
N TRP A 63 3.54 -3.78 6.28
CA TRP A 63 4.19 -4.66 7.26
C TRP A 63 3.78 -6.13 7.08
N ASP A 64 2.54 -6.40 6.67
CA ASP A 64 2.06 -7.76 6.39
C ASP A 64 2.80 -8.42 5.21
N LEU A 65 3.43 -7.63 4.33
CA LEU A 65 4.20 -8.11 3.18
C LEU A 65 5.69 -8.32 3.49
N THR A 66 6.18 -7.82 4.62
CA THR A 66 7.60 -7.89 4.96
C THR A 66 8.14 -9.26 5.42
N PRO A 67 7.34 -10.22 5.94
CA PRO A 67 7.88 -11.49 6.42
C PRO A 67 8.66 -12.26 5.33
N GLY A 68 9.92 -12.57 5.63
CA GLY A 68 10.81 -13.30 4.73
C GLY A 68 11.46 -12.45 3.64
N ILE A 69 11.21 -11.14 3.60
CA ILE A 69 11.74 -10.21 2.60
C ILE A 69 12.86 -9.36 3.21
N ARG A 70 13.95 -9.20 2.47
CA ARG A 70 15.12 -8.41 2.88
C ARG A 70 15.75 -7.72 1.66
N GLY A 71 16.51 -6.66 1.89
CA GLY A 71 17.22 -5.94 0.83
C GLY A 71 16.38 -4.82 0.21
N ASP A 72 16.60 -4.56 -1.07
CA ASP A 72 15.94 -3.46 -1.77
C ASP A 72 14.52 -3.82 -2.20
N VAL A 73 13.57 -2.97 -1.84
CA VAL A 73 12.17 -3.10 -2.30
C VAL A 73 11.77 -1.81 -3.00
N ILE A 74 11.29 -1.92 -4.24
CA ILE A 74 10.79 -0.78 -5.01
C ILE A 74 9.27 -0.71 -4.81
N ALA A 75 8.76 0.49 -4.51
CA ALA A 75 7.33 0.68 -4.30
C ALA A 75 6.82 2.05 -4.75
N ASP A 76 5.49 2.18 -4.72
CA ASP A 76 4.80 3.41 -5.12
C ASP A 76 5.07 4.59 -4.17
N LYS A 77 4.86 5.81 -4.69
CA LYS A 77 4.99 7.07 -3.94
C LYS A 77 4.04 7.17 -2.73
N GLY A 78 2.96 6.39 -2.71
CA GLY A 78 2.05 6.24 -1.57
C GLY A 78 2.75 5.77 -0.28
N LEU A 79 3.86 5.01 -0.41
CA LEU A 79 4.63 4.51 0.73
C LEU A 79 5.76 5.43 1.20
N ILE A 80 5.81 6.68 0.71
CA ILE A 80 6.78 7.67 1.20
C ILE A 80 6.51 7.99 2.67
N GLY A 81 7.54 7.85 3.51
CA GLY A 81 7.54 8.28 4.90
C GLY A 81 8.91 8.07 5.51
N VAL A 82 9.53 9.14 6.02
CA VAL A 82 10.92 9.10 6.51
C VAL A 82 11.07 8.15 7.69
N ASP A 83 10.17 8.23 8.68
CA ASP A 83 10.20 7.35 9.85
C ASP A 83 9.87 5.91 9.46
N PHE A 84 8.83 5.72 8.64
CA PHE A 84 8.44 4.41 8.12
C PHE A 84 9.58 3.70 7.35
N GLN A 85 10.29 4.43 6.49
CA GLN A 85 11.45 3.90 5.75
C GLN A 85 12.62 3.56 6.69
N GLN A 86 12.83 4.35 7.75
CA GLN A 86 13.85 4.04 8.76
C GLN A 86 13.49 2.81 9.57
N GLU A 87 12.23 2.68 10.00
CA GLU A 87 11.72 1.50 10.72
C GLU A 87 11.87 0.23 9.88
N LEU A 88 11.50 0.26 8.59
CA LEU A 88 11.68 -0.88 7.69
C LEU A 88 13.14 -1.29 7.55
N ARG A 89 14.05 -0.31 7.43
CA ARG A 89 15.49 -0.59 7.37
C ARG A 89 15.99 -1.23 8.66
N TYR A 90 15.56 -0.71 9.80
CA TYR A 90 16.05 -1.16 11.10
C TYR A 90 15.46 -2.52 11.52
N PHE A 91 14.13 -2.68 11.45
CA PHE A 91 13.43 -3.86 11.95
C PHE A 91 13.28 -4.99 10.93
N ALA A 92 13.11 -4.65 9.64
CA ALA A 92 12.88 -5.65 8.59
C ALA A 92 14.09 -5.85 7.66
N GLN A 93 15.17 -5.07 7.82
CA GLN A 93 16.31 -5.07 6.90
C GLN A 93 15.89 -4.79 5.45
N ILE A 94 14.85 -3.97 5.29
CA ILE A 94 14.31 -3.56 3.99
C ILE A 94 14.72 -2.13 3.69
N ASN A 95 15.42 -1.94 2.58
CA ASN A 95 15.72 -0.64 2.03
C ASN A 95 14.65 -0.24 1.01
N LEU A 96 13.58 0.39 1.51
CA LEU A 96 12.46 0.80 0.67
C LEU A 96 12.81 1.97 -0.25
N GLN A 97 12.65 1.77 -1.55
CA GLN A 97 12.88 2.74 -2.61
C GLN A 97 11.57 3.17 -3.26
N THR A 98 11.21 4.44 -3.11
CA THR A 98 10.06 5.07 -3.77
C THR A 98 10.52 6.22 -4.66
N ALA A 99 9.88 6.45 -5.80
CA ALA A 99 10.13 7.66 -6.59
C ALA A 99 9.72 8.94 -5.83
N ALA A 100 10.42 10.06 -5.98
CA ALA A 100 10.00 11.32 -5.35
C ALA A 100 8.66 11.84 -5.92
N LYS A 101 7.86 12.51 -5.09
CA LYS A 101 6.71 13.29 -5.55
C LYS A 101 7.19 14.55 -6.29
N THR A 102 6.36 15.08 -7.18
CA THR A 102 6.70 16.27 -8.00
C THR A 102 7.05 17.50 -7.14
N ASN A 103 6.47 17.61 -5.95
CA ASN A 103 6.73 18.68 -4.99
C ASN A 103 7.86 18.35 -3.98
N MET A 104 8.59 17.25 -4.17
CA MET A 104 9.74 16.87 -3.34
C MET A 104 11.03 17.07 -4.13
N LYS A 105 12.11 17.44 -3.42
CA LYS A 105 13.45 17.47 -4.00
C LYS A 105 13.99 16.05 -4.10
N GLU A 106 14.34 15.59 -5.30
CA GLU A 106 15.06 14.33 -5.47
C GLU A 106 16.49 14.53 -4.98
N THR A 107 16.88 13.74 -3.96
CA THR A 107 18.20 13.81 -3.33
C THR A 107 19.09 12.63 -3.70
N ARG A 108 18.56 11.63 -4.41
CA ARG A 108 19.35 10.50 -4.90
C ARG A 108 20.32 10.97 -5.99
N SER A 109 21.52 10.37 -5.98
CA SER A 109 22.48 10.60 -7.06
C SER A 109 21.87 10.20 -8.41
N LYS A 110 22.20 10.97 -9.45
CA LYS A 110 21.86 10.59 -10.84
C LYS A 110 22.86 9.61 -11.44
N ASP A 111 23.97 9.40 -10.75
CA ASP A 111 25.04 8.52 -11.19
C ASP A 111 24.68 7.08 -10.79
N TYR A 112 24.44 6.25 -11.81
CA TYR A 112 24.34 4.80 -11.74
C TYR A 112 25.60 4.18 -12.32
#